data_AF-W7CS94-F1
#
_entry.id   AF-W7CS94-F1
#
_cell.length_a   1.000
_cell.length_b   1.000
_cell.length_c   1.000
_cell.angle_alpha   90.00
_cell.angle_beta   90.00
_cell.angle_gamma   90.00
#
_symmetry.space_group_name_H-M   'P 1'
#
loop_
_entity.id
_entity.type
_entity.pdbx_description
1 polymer ?
#
loop_
_entity_poly.entity_id
_entity_poly.type
_entity_poly.pdbx_seq_one_letter_code
_entity_poly.pdbx_strand_id
1 'polypeptide(L)'
;MRLIFFGIINSVAFVLSGTIIPLGFFPEIFQKILILQPFKGIIDTPAMIFTQQYTNLQSLGFMLLQVAWIVIFYFVNELVFKIGIKKIEIQGG
;
A
#
# COMPACT_ATOMS: atom_id res chain seq x y z
N MET A 1 3.12 -9.10 -21.89
CA MET A 1 3.84 -8.80 -20.63
C MET A 1 3.15 -7.75 -19.75
N ARG A 2 2.76 -6.58 -20.28
CA ARG A 2 2.08 -5.49 -19.52
C ARG A 2 0.80 -5.92 -18.77
N LEU A 3 -0.06 -6.74 -19.38
CA LEU A 3 -1.30 -7.23 -18.76
C LEU A 3 -1.04 -8.14 -17.55
N ILE A 4 -0.06 -9.04 -17.65
CA ILE A 4 0.29 -9.99 -16.58
C ILE A 4 0.85 -9.25 -15.37
N PHE A 5 1.75 -8.30 -15.62
CA PHE A 5 2.34 -7.48 -14.55
C PHE A 5 1.27 -6.69 -13.78
N PHE A 6 0.36 -6.02 -14.50
CA PHE A 6 -0.75 -5.30 -13.89
C PHE A 6 -1.68 -6.24 -13.10
N GLY A 7 -1.98 -7.41 -13.66
CA GLY A 7 -2.79 -8.43 -12.98
C GLY A 7 -2.18 -8.88 -11.66
N ILE A 8 -0.88 -9.17 -11.62
CA ILE A 8 -0.19 -9.63 -10.40
C ILE A 8 -0.23 -8.55 -9.30
N ILE A 9 0.08 -7.30 -9.64
CA ILE A 9 0.07 -6.19 -8.68
C ILE A 9 -1.32 -6.02 -8.07
N ASN A 10 -2.36 -6.03 -8.90
CA ASN A 10 -3.73 -5.88 -8.42
C ASN A 10 -4.16 -7.05 -7.54
N SER A 11 -3.85 -8.28 -7.92
CA SER A 11 -4.18 -9.46 -7.10
C SER A 11 -3.51 -9.40 -5.73
N VAL A 12 -2.24 -9.00 -5.68
CA VAL A 12 -1.51 -8.82 -4.41
C VAL A 12 -2.13 -7.69 -3.59
N ALA A 13 -2.39 -6.52 -4.20
CA ALA A 13 -3.02 -5.40 -3.52
C ALA A 13 -4.41 -5.75 -2.98
N PHE A 14 -5.19 -6.54 -3.72
CA PHE A 14 -6.54 -6.96 -3.34
C PHE A 14 -6.57 -7.91 -2.14
N VAL A 15 -5.59 -8.82 -2.05
CA VAL A 15 -5.39 -9.69 -0.88
C VAL A 15 -4.95 -8.85 0.33
N LEU A 16 -3.92 -8.01 0.15
CA LEU A 16 -3.34 -7.21 1.22
C LEU A 16 -4.25 -6.09 1.72
N SER A 17 -5.26 -5.67 0.95
CA SER A 17 -6.24 -4.68 1.39
C SER A 17 -7.31 -5.24 2.31
N GLY A 18 -7.35 -6.56 2.53
CA GLY A 18 -8.36 -7.22 3.36
C GLY A 18 -9.66 -7.56 2.62
N THR A 19 -9.65 -7.52 1.28
CA THR A 19 -10.90 -7.71 0.51
C THR A 19 -11.37 -9.17 0.49
N ILE A 20 -10.44 -10.13 0.44
CA ILE A 20 -10.79 -11.56 0.44
C ILE A 20 -11.07 -12.04 1.87
N ILE A 21 -10.14 -11.74 2.78
CA ILE A 21 -10.26 -12.03 4.21
C ILE A 21 -9.92 -10.74 4.95
N PRO A 22 -10.83 -10.21 5.80
CA PRO A 22 -10.55 -9.05 6.63
C PRO A 22 -9.26 -9.23 7.42
N LEU A 23 -8.43 -8.19 7.51
CA LEU A 23 -7.09 -8.33 8.07
C LEU A 23 -7.13 -8.68 9.57
N GLY A 24 -8.21 -8.27 10.27
CA GLY A 24 -8.46 -8.62 11.67
C GLY A 24 -8.68 -10.12 11.95
N PHE A 25 -8.83 -10.97 10.93
CA PHE A 25 -8.97 -12.42 11.11
C PHE A 25 -7.63 -13.18 11.07
N PHE A 26 -6.52 -12.51 10.74
CA PHE A 26 -5.21 -13.15 10.73
C PHE A 26 -4.65 -13.33 12.15
N PRO A 27 -3.72 -14.28 12.41
CA PRO A 27 -3.02 -14.38 13.68
C PRO A 27 -2.21 -13.11 14.01
N GLU A 28 -2.01 -12.83 15.30
CA GLU A 28 -1.42 -11.56 15.80
C GLU A 28 -0.06 -11.22 15.15
N ILE A 29 0.78 -12.24 14.92
CA ILE A 29 2.10 -12.09 14.30
C ILE A 29 1.99 -11.47 12.90
N PHE A 30 1.02 -11.96 12.10
CA PHE A 30 0.80 -11.47 10.74
C PHE A 30 0.07 -10.13 10.73
N GLN A 31 -0.87 -9.92 11.66
CA GLN A 31 -1.61 -8.67 11.76
C GLN A 31 -0.68 -7.47 11.89
N LYS A 32 0.36 -7.55 12.73
CA LYS A 32 1.32 -6.43 12.94
C LYS A 32 1.94 -5.93 11.63
N ILE A 33 2.21 -6.85 10.70
CA ILE A 33 2.78 -6.52 9.38
C ILE A 33 1.67 -6.03 8.45
N LEU A 34 0.54 -6.73 8.42
CA LEU A 34 -0.60 -6.45 7.55
C LEU A 34 -1.29 -5.11 7.85
N ILE A 35 -1.19 -4.59 9.08
CA ILE A 35 -1.75 -3.28 9.43
C ILE A 35 -0.84 -2.10 9.05
N LEU A 36 0.47 -2.33 8.85
CA LEU A 36 1.44 -1.27 8.59
C LEU A 36 1.64 -1.00 7.09
N GLN A 37 1.45 -2.02 6.27
CA GLN A 37 1.62 -1.98 4.81
C GLN A 37 0.62 -1.02 4.12
N PRO A 38 0.93 -0.53 2.90
CA PRO A 38 0.19 0.59 2.28
C PRO A 38 -1.20 0.25 1.73
N PHE A 39 -1.49 -1.01 1.41
CA PHE A 39 -2.74 -1.46 0.78
C PHE A 39 -3.92 -1.54 1.76
N LYS A 40 -3.68 -1.56 3.08
CA LYS A 40 -4.73 -1.51 4.10
C LYS A 40 -5.66 -0.30 3.94
N GLY A 41 -5.12 0.81 3.45
CA GLY A 41 -5.87 2.05 3.22
C GLY A 41 -6.98 1.93 2.18
N ILE A 42 -6.91 0.92 1.30
CA ILE A 42 -7.81 0.80 0.15
C ILE A 42 -9.21 0.32 0.58
N ILE A 43 -9.29 -0.70 1.44
CA ILE A 43 -10.57 -1.34 1.84
C ILE A 43 -10.71 -1.44 3.36
N ASP A 44 -9.75 -2.07 4.05
CA ASP A 44 -9.88 -2.35 5.47
C ASP A 44 -10.00 -1.09 6.34
N THR A 45 -9.16 -0.08 6.12
CA THR A 45 -9.21 1.18 6.90
C THR A 45 -10.54 1.93 6.77
N PRO A 46 -11.04 2.26 5.56
CA PRO A 46 -12.34 2.93 5.45
C PRO A 46 -13.50 2.06 5.98
N ALA A 47 -13.45 0.73 5.79
CA ALA A 47 -14.46 -0.17 6.35
C ALA A 47 -14.51 -0.07 7.90
N MET A 48 -13.35 -0.09 8.56
CA MET A 48 -13.28 0.03 10.02
C MET A 48 -13.71 1.41 10.54
N ILE A 49 -13.45 2.48 9.78
CA ILE A 49 -13.92 3.84 10.11
C ILE A 49 -15.44 3.93 9.98
N PHE A 50 -16.01 3.48 8.85
CA PHE A 50 -17.45 3.59 8.60
C PHE A 50 -18.29 2.67 9.50
N THR A 51 -17.74 1.52 9.88
CA THR A 51 -18.38 0.61 10.85
C THR A 51 -18.14 1.01 12.31
N GLN A 52 -17.50 2.17 12.55
CA GLN A 52 -17.20 2.70 13.90
C GLN A 52 -16.37 1.76 14.78
N GLN A 53 -15.56 0.89 14.16
CA GLN A 53 -14.63 0.01 14.89
C GLN A 53 -13.34 0.73 15.31
N TYR A 54 -12.98 1.81 14.60
CA TYR A 54 -11.87 2.68 15.00
C TYR A 54 -12.36 3.92 15.76
N THR A 55 -11.65 4.24 16.83
CA THR A 55 -11.82 5.53 17.51
C THR A 55 -11.34 6.67 16.62
N ASN A 56 -11.83 7.90 16.85
CA ASN A 56 -11.40 9.08 16.09
C ASN A 56 -9.87 9.24 16.03
N LEU A 57 -9.17 8.92 17.13
CA LEU A 57 -7.72 8.98 17.21
C LEU A 57 -7.05 7.89 16.37
N GLN A 58 -7.59 6.67 16.39
CA GLN A 58 -7.11 5.57 15.54
C GLN A 58 -7.33 5.87 14.07
N SER A 59 -8.50 6.39 13.70
CA SER A 59 -8.82 6.82 12.33
C SER A 59 -7.82 7.85 11.83
N LEU A 60 -7.53 8.88 12.65
CA LEU A 60 -6.53 9.90 12.32
C LEU A 60 -5.13 9.28 12.16
N GLY A 61 -4.73 8.37 13.05
CA GLY A 61 -3.46 7.66 12.96
C GLY A 61 -3.30 6.88 11.64
N PHE A 62 -4.33 6.13 11.24
CA PHE A 62 -4.31 5.39 9.97
C PHE A 62 -4.42 6.28 8.73
N MET A 63 -5.04 7.46 8.82
CA MET A 63 -5.00 8.46 7.75
C MET A 63 -3.59 9.05 7.59
N LEU A 64 -2.92 9.38 8.69
CA LEU A 64 -1.53 9.85 8.66
C LEU A 64 -0.57 8.81 8.11
N LEU A 65 -0.77 7.52 8.45
CA LEU A 65 0.00 6.43 7.87
C LEU A 65 -0.17 6.34 6.35
N GLN A 66 -1.38 6.57 5.82
CA GLN A 66 -1.60 6.62 4.37
C GLN A 66 -0.83 7.78 3.72
N VAL A 67 -0.87 8.97 4.33
CA VAL A 67 -0.10 10.13 3.86
C VAL A 67 1.41 9.82 3.88
N ALA A 68 1.91 9.15 4.92
CA ALA A 68 3.31 8.73 4.98
C ALA A 68 3.68 7.81 3.81
N TRP A 69 2.82 6.85 3.47
CA TRP A 69 3.06 5.97 2.31
C TRP A 69 3.02 6.70 0.97
N ILE A 70 2.13 7.68 0.79
CA ILE A 70 2.11 8.53 -0.41
C ILE A 70 3.46 9.25 -0.56
N VAL A 71 3.97 9.83 0.52
CA VAL A 71 5.26 10.52 0.53
C VAL A 71 6.41 9.54 0.23
N ILE A 72 6.41 8.36 0.85
CA ILE A 72 7.43 7.33 0.59
C ILE A 72 7.42 6.93 -0.89
N PHE A 73 6.25 6.63 -1.47
CA PHE A 73 6.15 6.24 -2.87
C PHE A 73 6.55 7.35 -3.82
N TYR A 74 6.25 8.61 -3.51
CA TYR A 74 6.73 9.75 -4.28
C TYR A 74 8.25 9.78 -4.36
N PHE A 75 8.95 9.67 -3.21
CA PHE A 75 10.42 9.67 -3.19
C PHE A 75 11.02 8.42 -3.86
N VAL A 76 10.42 7.25 -3.66
CA VAL A 76 10.86 6.02 -4.33
C VAL A 76 10.72 6.17 -5.85
N ASN A 77 9.60 6.72 -6.33
CA ASN A 77 9.38 6.98 -7.74
C ASN A 77 10.45 7.92 -8.31
N GLU A 78 10.71 9.04 -7.63
CA GLU A 78 11.74 10.00 -8.04
C GLU A 78 13.14 9.37 -8.12
N LEU A 79 13.50 8.52 -7.14
CA LEU A 79 14.79 7.82 -7.15
C LEU A 79 14.89 6.83 -8.30
N VAL A 80 13.86 6.01 -8.51
CA VAL A 80 13.82 5.02 -9.59
C VAL A 80 13.87 5.71 -10.96
N PHE A 81 13.14 6.82 -11.12
CA PHE A 81 13.15 7.60 -12.35
C PHE A 81 14.54 8.14 -12.68
N LYS A 82 15.22 8.77 -11.71
CA LYS A 82 16.59 9.29 -11.87
C LYS A 82 17.58 8.19 -12.26
N ILE A 83 17.48 7.02 -11.63
CA ILE A 83 18.33 5.87 -11.98
C ILE A 83 18.03 5.38 -13.40
N GLY A 84 16.75 5.35 -13.78
CA GLY A 84 16.29 4.94 -15.12
C GLY A 84 16.84 5.84 -16.23
N ILE A 85 16.72 7.16 -16.07
CA ILE A 85 17.21 8.14 -17.06
C ILE A 85 18.72 8.00 -17.27
N LYS A 86 19.51 7.94 -16.18
CA LYS A 86 20.97 7.77 -16.27
C LYS A 86 21.36 6.49 -17.02
N LYS A 87 20.60 5.41 -16.86
CA LYS A 87 20.86 4.13 -17.55
C LYS A 87 20.52 4.21 -19.05
N ILE A 88 19.50 4.98 -19.42
CA ILE A 88 19.10 5.18 -20.82
C ILE A 88 20.14 6.04 -21.55
N GLU A 89 20.64 7.12 -20.92
CA GLU A 89 21.71 7.96 -21.50
C GLU A 89 22.98 7.14 -21.81
N ILE A 90 23.38 6.21 -20.93
CA ILE A 90 24.57 5.37 -21.13
C ILE A 90 24.38 4.36 -22.28
N GLN A 91 23.14 3.96 -22.60
CA GLN A 91 22.84 3.03 -23.70
C GLN A 91 22.41 3.71 -24.99
N GLY A 92 22.22 5.03 -24.98
CA GLY A 92 21.76 5.82 -26.12
C GLY A 92 22.83 6.73 -26.74
N GLY A 93 23.72 7.32 -25.95
CA GLY A 93 24.38 8.56 -26.38
C GLY A 93 23.40 9.73 -26.37
#